data_AF-A0A255T5W3-F1
#
_entry.id   AF-A0A255T5W3-F1
#
_cell.length_a   1.000
_cell.length_b   1.000
_cell.length_c   1.000
_cell.angle_alpha   90.00
_cell.angle_beta   90.00
_cell.angle_gamma   90.00
#
_symmetry.space_group_name_H-M   'P 1'
#
loop_
_entity.id
_entity.type
_entity.pdbx_description
1 polymer ?
#
loop_
_entity_poly.entity_id
_entity_poly.type
_entity_poly.pdbx_seq_one_letter_code
_entity_poly.pdbx_strand_id
1 'polypeptide(L)'
;MIKQLNKVENAIFIAGAILIVAGVLANILNMSWAPYLFSMGVAAFVLMQFKQSYEGTNISIIRLRQMLIFSDVLFIATAFLMFANQENMFGFNALTYAQYIHNNWVVTLFLAALLQLYSYFRIDKEIAKEEKKS
;
A
#
# COMPACT_ATOMS: atom_id res chain seq x y z
N MET A 1 20.76 -6.10 7.92
CA MET A 1 19.66 -6.85 8.57
C MET A 1 18.39 -5.99 8.58
N ILE A 2 17.21 -6.53 8.27
CA ILE A 2 15.93 -5.81 8.45
C ILE A 2 15.49 -5.97 9.91
N LYS A 3 15.09 -4.86 10.53
CA LYS A 3 14.45 -4.87 11.83
C LYS A 3 13.14 -5.65 11.76
N GLN A 4 13.08 -6.76 12.47
CA GLN A 4 11.90 -7.61 12.51
C GLN A 4 10.82 -7.01 13.41
N LEU A 5 9.55 -7.18 13.01
CA LEU A 5 8.41 -6.81 13.84
C LEU A 5 8.21 -7.83 14.95
N ASN A 6 7.75 -7.36 16.12
CA ASN A 6 7.27 -8.26 17.15
C ASN A 6 6.02 -9.03 16.67
N LYS A 7 5.69 -10.16 17.31
CA LYS A 7 4.52 -10.98 16.93
C LYS A 7 3.22 -10.17 16.83
N VAL A 8 2.99 -9.24 17.75
CA VAL A 8 1.81 -8.35 17.76
C VAL A 8 1.86 -7.37 16.58
N GLU A 9 3.01 -6.75 16.33
CA GLU A 9 3.18 -5.79 15.23
C GLU A 9 3.04 -6.47 13.87
N ASN A 10 3.56 -7.69 13.73
CA ASN A 10 3.37 -8.51 12.54
C ASN A 10 1.90 -8.93 12.35
N ALA A 11 1.19 -9.24 13.43
CA ALA A 11 -0.25 -9.51 13.37
C ALA A 11 -1.03 -8.26 12.89
N ILE A 12 -0.67 -7.06 13.37
CA ILE A 12 -1.26 -5.80 12.90
C ILE A 12 -0.92 -5.54 11.44
N PHE A 13 0.30 -5.85 11.00
CA PHE A 13 0.71 -5.71 9.60
C PHE A 13 -0.14 -6.60 8.67
N ILE A 14 -0.29 -7.88 9.02
CA ILE A 14 -1.12 -8.83 8.26
C ILE A 14 -2.60 -8.44 8.31
N ALA A 15 -3.10 -8.05 9.48
CA ALA A 15 -4.48 -7.58 9.63
C ALA A 15 -4.73 -6.32 8.79
N GLY A 16 -3.79 -5.38 8.75
CA GLY A 16 -3.84 -4.19 7.90
C GLY A 16 -3.94 -4.56 6.42
N ALA A 17 -3.11 -5.49 5.95
CA ALA A 17 -3.18 -5.98 4.57
C ALA A 17 -4.53 -6.64 4.23
N ILE A 18 -5.08 -7.45 5.15
CA ILE A 18 -6.41 -8.06 4.99
C ILE A 18 -7.49 -6.98 4.91
N LEU A 19 -7.42 -5.96 5.76
CA LEU A 19 -8.37 -4.84 5.77
C LEU A 19 -8.31 -4.02 4.47
N ILE A 20 -7.11 -3.80 3.91
CA ILE A 20 -6.95 -3.17 2.60
C ILE A 20 -7.71 -3.97 1.54
N VAL A 21 -7.48 -5.28 1.46
CA VAL A 21 -8.15 -6.14 0.47
C VAL A 21 -9.67 -6.17 0.68
N ALA A 22 -10.13 -6.29 1.93
CA ALA A 22 -11.55 -6.24 2.26
C ALA A 22 -12.19 -4.88 1.87
N GLY A 23 -11.49 -3.78 2.12
CA GLY A 23 -11.92 -2.43 1.74
C GLY A 23 -12.02 -2.25 0.22
N VAL A 24 -11.08 -2.80 -0.55
CA VAL A 24 -11.15 -2.80 -2.03
C VAL A 24 -12.38 -3.57 -2.51
N LEU A 25 -12.60 -4.79 -1.99
CA LEU A 25 -13.75 -5.61 -2.37
C LEU A 25 -15.07 -4.93 -2.02
N ALA A 26 -15.17 -4.33 -0.83
CA ALA A 26 -16.34 -3.57 -0.42
C ALA A 26 -16.57 -2.33 -1.31
N ASN A 27 -15.51 -1.68 -1.79
CA ASN A 27 -15.62 -0.51 -2.67
C ASN A 27 -16.13 -0.92 -4.06
N ILE A 28 -15.68 -2.06 -4.59
CA ILE A 28 -16.19 -2.64 -5.85
C ILE A 28 -17.69 -2.96 -5.75
N LEU A 29 -18.16 -3.39 -4.58
CA LEU A 29 -19.58 -3.62 -4.30
C LEU A 29 -20.39 -2.33 -4.02
N ASN A 30 -19.77 -1.15 -4.19
CA ASN A 30 -20.37 0.17 -3.92
C ASN A 30 -20.90 0.32 -2.48
N MET A 31 -20.24 -0.30 -1.50
CA MET A 31 -20.60 -0.13 -0.09
C MET A 31 -20.09 1.22 0.43
N SER A 32 -20.98 2.02 1.03
CA SER A 32 -20.67 3.39 1.50
C SER A 32 -19.62 3.46 2.62
N TRP A 33 -19.35 2.35 3.32
CA TRP A 33 -18.35 2.28 4.38
C TRP A 33 -16.97 1.81 3.89
N ALA A 34 -16.82 1.48 2.60
CA ALA A 34 -15.61 0.87 2.07
C ALA A 34 -14.35 1.74 2.17
N PRO A 35 -14.37 3.05 1.86
CA PRO A 35 -13.16 3.89 1.95
C PRO A 35 -12.64 4.06 3.39
N TYR A 36 -13.55 4.05 4.37
CA TYR A 36 -13.18 4.05 5.79
C TYR A 36 -12.45 2.77 6.18
N LEU A 37 -12.95 1.61 5.76
CA LEU A 37 -12.29 0.34 6.04
C LEU A 37 -10.92 0.25 5.35
N PHE A 38 -10.85 0.67 4.09
CA PHE A 38 -9.61 0.70 3.31
C PHE A 38 -8.56 1.61 3.96
N SER A 39 -8.93 2.84 4.31
CA SER A 39 -8.00 3.81 4.92
C SER A 39 -7.50 3.36 6.29
N MET A 40 -8.34 2.73 7.11
CA MET A 40 -7.91 2.09 8.36
C MET A 40 -6.87 0.99 8.10
N GLY A 41 -7.09 0.15 7.09
CA GLY A 41 -6.14 -0.90 6.68
C GLY A 41 -4.81 -0.32 6.20
N VAL A 42 -4.84 0.70 5.33
CA VAL A 42 -3.65 1.39 4.83
C VAL A 42 -2.87 2.03 5.97
N ALA A 43 -3.54 2.72 6.90
CA ALA A 43 -2.88 3.33 8.04
C ALA A 43 -2.14 2.28 8.90
N ALA A 44 -2.79 1.18 9.25
CA ALA A 44 -2.17 0.11 10.04
C ALA A 44 -0.98 -0.53 9.29
N PHE A 45 -1.14 -0.80 8.01
CA PHE A 45 -0.12 -1.43 7.17
C PHE A 45 1.12 -0.55 7.01
N VAL A 46 0.93 0.71 6.62
CA VAL A 46 2.02 1.68 6.37
C VAL A 46 2.79 1.99 7.66
N LEU A 47 2.11 2.13 8.80
CA LEU A 47 2.77 2.34 10.09
C LEU A 47 3.71 1.19 10.47
N MET A 48 3.28 -0.06 10.24
CA MET A 48 4.12 -1.23 10.51
C MET A 48 5.25 -1.37 9.50
N GLN A 49 5.01 -1.00 8.24
CA GLN A 49 6.03 -1.00 7.21
C GLN A 49 7.15 0.00 7.47
N PHE A 50 6.82 1.19 7.99
CA PHE A 50 7.83 2.16 8.44
C PHE A 50 8.67 1.65 9.62
N LYS A 51 8.09 0.85 10.52
CA LYS A 51 8.83 0.25 11.64
C LYS A 51 9.85 -0.79 11.22
N GLN A 52 9.63 -1.49 10.11
CA GLN A 52 10.53 -2.51 9.55
C GLN A 52 11.79 -1.90 8.91
N SER A 53 12.51 -1.01 9.57
CA SER A 53 13.68 -0.33 8.97
C SER A 53 14.81 -1.30 8.64
N TYR A 54 15.60 -0.99 7.60
CA TYR A 54 16.82 -1.74 7.27
C TYR A 54 18.03 -1.04 7.88
N GLU A 55 18.80 -1.77 8.69
CA GLU A 55 19.98 -1.24 9.41
C GLU A 55 21.32 -1.62 8.75
N GLY A 56 21.29 -2.25 7.56
CA GLY A 56 22.51 -2.62 6.85
C GLY A 56 23.07 -1.49 5.97
N THR A 57 24.24 -1.74 5.38
CA THR A 57 24.97 -0.77 4.55
C THR A 57 24.77 -0.95 3.04
N ASN A 58 24.03 -1.98 2.61
CA ASN A 58 23.84 -2.25 1.19
C ASN A 58 22.91 -1.22 0.53
N ILE A 59 23.52 -0.42 -0.35
CA ILE A 59 22.88 0.65 -1.11
C ILE A 59 21.71 0.10 -1.97
N SER A 60 21.81 -1.12 -2.49
CA SER A 60 20.74 -1.72 -3.28
C SER A 60 19.46 -1.92 -2.46
N ILE A 61 19.57 -2.38 -1.22
CA ILE A 61 18.41 -2.60 -0.34
C ILE A 61 17.80 -1.28 0.11
N ILE A 62 18.63 -0.26 0.37
CA ILE A 62 18.16 1.09 0.73
C ILE A 62 17.31 1.70 -0.39
N ARG A 63 17.76 1.59 -1.65
CA ARG A 63 16.99 2.07 -2.81
C ARG A 63 15.67 1.33 -3.00
N LEU A 64 15.67 0.01 -2.83
CA LEU A 64 14.45 -0.79 -2.92
C LEU A 64 13.45 -0.43 -1.81
N ARG A 65 13.94 -0.11 -0.60
CA ARG A 65 13.11 0.39 0.49
C ARG A 65 12.46 1.74 0.19
N GLN A 66 13.16 2.62 -0.52
CA GLN A 66 12.57 3.88 -0.97
C GLN A 66 11.44 3.65 -2.00
N MET A 67 11.60 2.69 -2.91
CA MET A 67 10.53 2.29 -3.84
C MET A 67 9.33 1.70 -3.11
N LEU A 68 9.57 0.94 -2.03
CA LEU A 68 8.52 0.38 -1.19
C LEU A 68 7.73 1.49 -0.47
N ILE A 69 8.40 2.49 0.09
CA ILE A 69 7.74 3.67 0.69
C ILE A 69 6.95 4.46 -0.36
N PHE A 70 7.47 4.56 -1.59
CA PHE A 70 6.75 5.20 -2.69
C PHE A 70 5.44 4.46 -3.03
N SER A 71 5.44 3.12 -2.95
CA SER A 71 4.21 2.33 -3.06
C SER A 71 3.20 2.64 -1.96
N ASP A 72 3.67 2.78 -0.71
CA ASP A 72 2.81 3.13 0.42
C ASP A 72 2.15 4.51 0.26
N VAL A 73 2.89 5.47 -0.33
CA VAL A 73 2.34 6.78 -0.70
C VAL A 73 1.22 6.62 -1.74
N LEU A 74 1.36 5.72 -2.71
CA LEU A 74 0.31 5.43 -3.68
C LEU A 74 -0.92 4.75 -3.05
N PHE A 75 -0.74 3.92 -2.02
CA PHE A 75 -1.87 3.39 -1.25
C PHE A 75 -2.63 4.49 -0.51
N ILE A 76 -1.92 5.47 0.07
CA ILE A 76 -2.55 6.64 0.69
C ILE A 76 -3.26 7.50 -0.36
N ALA A 77 -2.64 7.71 -1.52
CA ALA A 77 -3.27 8.42 -2.65
C ALA A 77 -4.53 7.69 -3.14
N THR A 78 -4.50 6.35 -3.18
CA THR A 78 -5.66 5.52 -3.51
C THR A 78 -6.78 5.73 -2.50
N ALA A 79 -6.47 5.75 -1.19
CA ALA A 79 -7.47 5.99 -0.16
C ALA A 79 -8.13 7.36 -0.36
N PHE A 80 -7.34 8.38 -0.64
CA PHE A 80 -7.83 9.72 -0.95
C PHE A 80 -8.74 9.74 -2.18
N LEU A 81 -8.36 9.05 -3.26
CA LEU A 81 -9.18 8.93 -4.48
C LEU A 81 -10.49 8.17 -4.23
N MET A 82 -10.50 7.13 -3.39
CA MET A 82 -11.72 6.43 -3.00
C MET A 82 -12.71 7.36 -2.28
N PHE A 83 -12.23 8.19 -1.34
CA PHE A 83 -13.06 9.19 -0.68
C PHE A 83 -13.56 10.27 -1.63
N ALA A 84 -12.68 10.76 -2.51
CA ALA A 84 -13.08 11.77 -3.48
C ALA A 84 -14.22 11.28 -4.40
N ASN A 85 -14.15 10.02 -4.85
CA ASN A 85 -15.16 9.35 -5.67
C ASN A 85 -16.52 9.26 -4.98
N GLN A 86 -16.55 8.95 -3.68
CA GLN A 86 -17.79 8.81 -2.92
C GLN A 86 -18.54 10.14 -2.74
N GLU A 87 -17.80 11.22 -2.48
CA GLU A 87 -18.38 12.52 -2.12
C GLU A 87 -18.56 13.45 -3.34
N ASN A 88 -18.24 12.99 -4.55
CA ASN A 88 -18.20 13.80 -5.78
C ASN A 88 -17.49 15.17 -5.55
N MET A 89 -16.41 15.15 -4.75
CA MET A 89 -15.82 16.37 -4.15
C MET A 89 -15.33 17.40 -5.15
N PHE A 90 -15.07 16.99 -6.39
CA PHE A 90 -14.52 17.86 -7.43
C PHE A 90 -15.58 18.55 -8.29
N GLY A 91 -16.88 18.28 -8.09
CA GLY A 91 -17.96 19.00 -8.77
C GLY A 91 -17.95 18.92 -10.31
N PHE A 92 -17.28 17.91 -10.89
CA PHE A 92 -17.23 17.74 -12.34
C PHE A 92 -18.54 17.12 -12.87
N ASN A 93 -18.89 17.45 -14.11
CA ASN A 93 -20.05 16.88 -14.81
C ASN A 93 -20.04 15.34 -14.76
N ALA A 94 -21.21 14.73 -14.53
CA ALA A 94 -21.37 13.28 -14.34
C ALA A 94 -20.72 12.42 -15.46
N LEU A 95 -20.70 12.91 -16.70
CA LEU A 95 -20.07 12.26 -17.85
C LEU A 95 -18.52 12.21 -17.76
N THR A 96 -17.89 13.29 -17.30
CA THR A 96 -16.43 13.38 -17.15
C THR A 96 -15.96 12.65 -15.89
N TYR A 97 -16.79 12.66 -14.83
CA TYR A 97 -16.53 11.96 -13.58
C TYR A 97 -16.60 10.44 -13.74
N ALA A 98 -17.60 9.94 -14.47
CA ALA A 98 -17.80 8.51 -14.71
C ALA A 98 -16.73 7.89 -15.61
N GLN A 99 -16.23 8.61 -16.62
CA GLN A 99 -15.22 8.07 -17.54
C GLN A 99 -13.79 8.17 -17.00
N TYR A 100 -13.44 9.24 -16.27
CA TYR A 100 -12.06 9.47 -15.84
C TYR A 100 -11.83 9.24 -14.35
N ILE A 101 -12.72 9.62 -13.43
CA ILE A 101 -12.41 9.63 -11.99
C ILE A 101 -12.83 8.32 -11.31
N HIS A 102 -13.93 7.71 -11.76
CA HIS A 102 -14.50 6.52 -11.10
C HIS A 102 -13.53 5.33 -11.00
N ASN A 103 -12.61 5.18 -11.96
CA ASN A 103 -11.69 4.03 -12.02
C ASN A 103 -10.22 4.37 -11.74
N ASN A 104 -9.89 5.65 -11.52
CA ASN A 104 -8.49 6.06 -11.29
C ASN A 104 -7.91 5.47 -10.01
N TRP A 105 -8.73 5.29 -8.97
CA TRP A 105 -8.28 4.66 -7.74
C TRP A 105 -7.82 3.21 -7.97
N VAL A 106 -8.46 2.46 -8.89
CA VAL A 106 -8.07 1.08 -9.22
C VAL A 106 -6.71 1.07 -9.90
N VAL A 107 -6.46 2.00 -10.82
CA VAL A 107 -5.18 2.11 -11.52
C VAL A 107 -4.05 2.46 -10.54
N THR A 108 -4.29 3.44 -9.65
CA THR A 108 -3.31 3.82 -8.62
C THR A 108 -3.04 2.66 -7.65
N LEU A 109 -4.09 1.96 -7.21
CA LEU A 109 -3.97 0.78 -6.35
C LEU A 109 -3.16 -0.34 -7.03
N PHE A 110 -3.47 -0.61 -8.29
CA PHE A 110 -2.78 -1.65 -9.05
C PHE A 110 -1.30 -1.32 -9.23
N LEU A 111 -0.99 -0.06 -9.54
CA LEU A 111 0.38 0.41 -9.67
C LEU A 111 1.15 0.37 -8.33
N ALA A 112 0.48 0.73 -7.23
CA ALA A 112 1.00 0.53 -5.87
C ALA A 112 1.31 -0.95 -5.62
N ALA A 113 0.34 -1.83 -5.80
CA ALA A 113 0.50 -3.26 -5.56
C ALA A 113 1.66 -3.88 -6.38
N LEU A 114 1.82 -3.49 -7.65
CA LEU A 114 2.95 -3.94 -8.48
C LEU A 114 4.30 -3.47 -7.93
N LEU A 115 4.41 -2.21 -7.53
CA LEU A 115 5.64 -1.67 -6.93
C LEU A 115 5.95 -2.31 -5.58
N GLN A 116 4.92 -2.53 -4.76
CA GLN A 116 5.01 -3.25 -3.48
C GLN A 116 5.61 -4.64 -3.69
N LEU A 117 5.03 -5.41 -4.61
CA LEU A 117 5.38 -6.79 -4.88
C LEU A 117 6.79 -6.91 -5.47
N TYR A 118 7.11 -6.06 -6.45
CA TYR A 118 8.44 -6.00 -7.06
C TYR A 118 9.52 -5.70 -6.02
N SER A 119 9.30 -4.65 -5.22
CA SER A 119 10.24 -4.22 -4.18
C SER A 119 10.45 -5.32 -3.15
N TYR A 120 9.37 -5.95 -2.68
CA TYR A 120 9.43 -7.02 -1.67
C TYR A 120 10.24 -8.23 -2.16
N PHE A 121 9.89 -8.79 -3.32
CA PHE A 121 10.64 -9.93 -3.87
C PHE A 121 12.10 -9.62 -4.18
N ARG A 122 12.41 -8.39 -4.58
CA ARG A 122 13.80 -8.00 -4.86
C ARG A 122 14.61 -7.84 -3.57
N ILE A 123 14.01 -7.29 -2.51
CA ILE A 123 14.63 -7.16 -1.19
C ILE A 123 14.93 -8.54 -0.63
N ASP A 124 13.98 -9.47 -0.66
CA ASP A 124 14.18 -10.84 -0.16
C ASP A 124 15.35 -11.55 -0.86
N LYS A 125 15.45 -11.38 -2.18
CA LYS A 125 16.56 -11.93 -2.97
C LYS A 125 17.91 -11.32 -2.62
N GLU A 126 17.98 -10.01 -2.36
CA GLU A 126 19.23 -9.35 -1.98
C GLU A 126 19.66 -9.71 -0.56
N ILE A 127 18.72 -9.84 0.38
CA ILE A 127 19.01 -10.29 1.75
C ILE A 127 19.53 -11.73 1.75
N ALA A 128 18.87 -12.65 1.04
CA ALA A 128 19.33 -14.03 0.92
C ALA A 128 20.72 -14.15 0.27
N LYS A 129 21.13 -13.16 -0.53
CA LYS A 129 22.46 -13.09 -1.13
C LYS A 129 23.51 -12.55 -0.17
N GLU A 130 23.16 -11.61 0.70
CA GLU A 130 24.01 -11.16 1.81
C GLU A 130 24.27 -12.30 2.80
N GLU A 131 23.23 -13.05 3.17
CA GLU A 131 23.32 -14.18 4.10
C GLU A 131 24.23 -15.30 3.58
N LYS A 132 24.24 -15.56 2.27
CA LYS A 132 25.12 -16.57 1.65
C LYS A 132 26.58 -16.14 1.53
N LYS A 133 26.88 -14.85 1.71
CA LYS A 133 28.24 -14.30 1.61
C LYS A 133 28.90 -14.08 2.98
N SER A 134 28.13 -14.09 4.05
CA SER A 134 28.60 -14.06 5.44
C SER A 134 28.87 -15.46 5.96
#